data_AF-A0A1H3V2F0-F1
#
_entry.id   AF-A0A1H3V2F0-F1
#
_cell.length_a   1.000
_cell.length_b   1.000
_cell.length_c   1.000
_cell.angle_alpha   90.00
_cell.angle_beta   90.00
_cell.angle_gamma   90.00
#
_symmetry.space_group_name_H-M   'P 1'
#
loop_
_entity.id
_entity.type
_entity.pdbx_description
1 polymer ?
#
loop_
_entity_poly.entity_id
_entity_poly.type
_entity_poly.pdbx_seq_one_letter_code
_entity_poly.pdbx_strand_id
1 'polypeptide(L)'
;MLILLIVFVIIDSLFFLNLYISKLGGQELQSTITQVGVTQKELDATRRKMAHVPQILICFNFPLYNVSKDAYIDNMERLLKEYAQKESLVIDLIPFGTKKEREAFLDTMGTNKDKVRRFLRHKNSFTSSKDNLALYPFEILDYPYVVQVQTTDDKLKITEDDGNAITTLIIAYCLAIYDVKKEAESGDEE
;
A
#
# COMPACT_ATOMS: atom_id res chain seq x y z
N MET A 1 42.86 -30.58 50.08
CA MET A 1 41.78 -31.12 49.23
C MET A 1 40.64 -30.12 48.99
N LEU A 2 40.24 -29.30 49.97
CA LEU A 2 39.16 -28.30 49.83
C LEU A 2 39.39 -27.29 48.69
N ILE A 3 40.61 -26.78 48.55
CA ILE A 3 40.97 -25.77 47.54
C ILE A 3 40.82 -26.32 46.12
N LEU A 4 41.19 -27.59 45.88
CA LEU A 4 41.03 -28.24 44.57
C LEU A 4 39.56 -28.45 44.20
N LEU A 5 38.71 -28.73 45.19
CA LEU A 5 37.27 -28.92 44.99
C LEU A 5 36.59 -27.59 44.63
N ILE A 6 36.97 -26.49 45.29
CA ILE A 6 36.47 -25.14 44.99
C ILE A 6 36.87 -24.72 43.57
N VAL A 7 38.12 -24.95 43.18
CA VAL A 7 38.59 -24.63 41.82
C VAL A 7 37.84 -25.46 40.77
N PHE A 8 37.61 -26.75 41.03
CA PHE A 8 36.85 -27.62 40.13
C PHE A 8 35.41 -27.13 39.94
N VAL A 9 34.71 -26.76 41.02
CA VAL A 9 33.34 -26.23 40.96
C VAL A 9 33.28 -24.91 40.17
N ILE A 10 34.28 -24.03 40.31
CA ILE A 10 34.33 -22.77 39.57
C ILE A 10 34.53 -23.01 38.08
N ILE A 11 35.46 -23.89 37.70
CA ILE A 11 35.73 -24.23 36.29
C ILE A 11 34.49 -24.86 35.65
N ASP A 12 33.83 -25.79 36.34
CA ASP A 12 32.63 -26.46 35.85
C ASP A 12 31.47 -25.47 35.70
N SER A 13 31.28 -24.58 36.68
CA SER A 13 30.26 -23.51 36.62
C SER A 13 30.51 -22.52 35.47
N LEU A 14 31.78 -22.20 35.17
CA LEU A 14 32.14 -21.34 34.03
C LEU A 14 31.84 -22.03 32.69
N PHE A 15 32.06 -23.34 32.60
CA PHE A 15 31.76 -24.12 31.40
C PHE A 15 30.25 -24.18 31.14
N PHE A 16 29.45 -24.39 32.21
CA PHE A 16 27.99 -24.33 32.15
C PHE A 16 27.46 -22.94 31.78
N LEU A 17 28.08 -21.87 32.29
CA LEU A 17 27.70 -20.50 31.95
C LEU A 17 27.98 -20.18 30.48
N ASN A 18 29.11 -20.64 29.94
CA ASN A 18 29.47 -20.45 28.53
C ASN A 18 28.47 -21.17 27.59
N LEU A 19 28.07 -22.40 27.94
CA LEU A 19 27.03 -23.14 27.22
C LEU A 19 25.66 -22.45 27.30
N TYR A 20 25.29 -21.91 28.46
CA TYR A 20 24.03 -21.19 28.65
C TYR A 20 23.97 -19.88 27.85
N ILE A 21 25.05 -19.09 27.88
CA ILE A 21 25.18 -17.86 27.08
C ILE A 21 25.17 -18.18 25.58
N SER A 22 25.84 -19.24 25.15
CA SER A 22 25.87 -19.65 23.74
C SER A 22 24.50 -20.10 23.22
N LYS A 23 23.72 -20.82 24.05
CA LYS A 23 22.39 -21.33 23.68
C LYS A 23 21.30 -20.24 23.63
N LEU A 24 21.33 -19.28 24.56
CA LEU A 24 20.36 -18.17 24.60
C LEU A 24 20.77 -17.01 23.69
N GLY A 25 22.05 -16.63 23.69
CA GLY A 25 22.56 -15.53 22.89
C GLY A 25 22.47 -15.81 21.38
N GLY A 26 22.67 -17.06 20.95
CA GLY A 26 22.61 -17.42 19.53
C GLY A 26 21.22 -17.32 18.91
N GLN A 27 20.17 -17.71 19.64
CA GLN A 27 18.79 -17.63 19.15
C GLN A 27 18.23 -16.20 19.20
N GLU A 28 18.49 -15.46 20.28
CA GLU A 28 17.99 -14.10 20.41
C GLU A 28 18.68 -13.11 19.45
N LEU A 29 20.00 -13.23 19.23
CA LEU A 29 20.68 -12.40 18.22
C LEU A 29 20.18 -12.70 16.81
N GLN A 30 20.02 -13.97 16.44
CA GLN A 30 19.50 -14.32 15.10
C GLN A 30 18.07 -13.82 14.91
N SER A 31 17.21 -13.93 15.93
CA SER A 31 15.86 -13.38 15.87
C SER A 31 15.85 -11.85 15.72
N THR A 32 16.73 -11.15 16.45
CA THR A 32 16.87 -9.69 16.40
C THR A 32 17.43 -9.23 15.06
N ILE A 33 18.48 -9.88 14.53
CA ILE A 33 19.07 -9.58 13.21
C ILE A 33 18.04 -9.82 12.09
N THR A 34 17.25 -10.88 12.19
CA THR A 34 16.21 -11.19 11.21
C THR A 34 15.09 -10.16 11.25
N GLN A 35 14.63 -9.76 12.45
CA GLN A 35 13.63 -8.71 12.61
C GLN A 35 14.12 -7.36 12.08
N VAL A 36 15.34 -6.94 12.43
CA VAL A 36 15.95 -5.70 11.91
C VAL A 36 16.05 -5.73 10.38
N GLY A 37 16.42 -6.87 9.80
CA GLY A 37 16.48 -7.03 8.34
C GLY A 37 15.12 -6.95 7.64
N VAL A 38 14.05 -7.44 8.27
CA VAL A 38 12.67 -7.30 7.75
C VAL A 38 12.22 -5.84 7.85
N THR A 39 12.44 -5.19 8.99
CA THR A 39 12.11 -3.77 9.19
C THR A 39 12.84 -2.87 8.20
N GLN A 40 14.12 -3.14 7.92
CA GLN A 40 14.88 -2.36 6.95
C GLN A 40 14.35 -2.52 5.53
N LYS A 41 13.98 -3.74 5.12
CA LYS A 41 13.37 -3.99 3.80
C LYS A 41 12.01 -3.31 3.66
N GLU A 42 11.20 -3.31 4.71
CA GLU A 42 9.91 -2.61 4.73
C GLU A 42 10.13 -1.09 4.62
N LEU A 43 11.04 -0.53 5.41
CA LEU A 43 11.42 0.90 5.34
C LEU A 43 11.91 1.31 3.96
N ASP A 44 12.78 0.51 3.34
CA ASP A 44 13.30 0.78 2.00
C ASP A 44 12.20 0.68 0.94
N ALA A 45 11.26 -0.27 1.09
CA ALA A 45 10.09 -0.38 0.24
C ALA A 45 9.16 0.85 0.39
N THR A 46 8.86 1.28 1.61
CA THR A 46 8.08 2.49 1.88
C THR A 46 8.74 3.71 1.27
N ARG A 47 10.05 3.91 1.49
CA ARG A 47 10.80 5.04 0.93
C ARG A 47 10.74 5.06 -0.60
N ARG A 48 10.93 3.91 -1.24
CA ARG A 48 10.84 3.77 -2.70
C ARG A 48 9.44 4.14 -3.21
N LYS A 49 8.39 3.57 -2.62
CA LYS A 49 6.98 3.86 -2.97
C LYS A 49 6.66 5.34 -2.84
N MET A 50 7.06 5.96 -1.73
CA MET A 50 6.83 7.38 -1.45
C MET A 50 7.67 8.31 -2.34
N ALA A 51 8.85 7.87 -2.81
CA ALA A 51 9.65 8.62 -3.76
C ALA A 51 9.06 8.60 -5.19
N HIS A 52 8.33 7.56 -5.56
CA HIS A 52 7.66 7.48 -6.86
C HIS A 52 6.52 8.48 -7.00
N VAL A 53 5.76 8.76 -5.93
CA VAL A 53 4.63 9.70 -5.95
C VAL A 53 5.03 11.09 -6.48
N PRO A 54 6.00 11.83 -5.89
CA PRO A 54 6.39 13.14 -6.40
C PRO A 54 7.02 13.06 -7.80
N GLN A 55 7.77 12.00 -8.11
CA GLN A 55 8.31 11.81 -9.46
C GLN A 55 7.20 11.73 -10.51
N ILE A 56 6.15 10.97 -10.24
CA ILE A 56 5.00 10.84 -11.13
C ILE A 56 4.30 12.20 -11.24
N LEU A 57 3.99 12.85 -10.12
CA LEU A 57 3.28 14.13 -10.13
C LEU A 57 4.03 15.23 -10.88
N ILE A 58 5.36 15.29 -10.79
CA ILE A 58 6.17 16.29 -11.51
C ILE A 58 6.21 16.01 -13.01
N CYS A 59 6.25 14.74 -13.40
CA CYS A 59 6.36 14.35 -14.81
C CYS A 59 5.02 14.18 -15.52
N PHE A 60 3.91 14.09 -14.78
CA PHE A 60 2.60 13.88 -15.36
C PHE A 60 2.08 15.15 -16.02
N ASN A 61 1.72 15.06 -17.29
CA ASN A 61 1.10 16.17 -18.01
C ASN A 61 -0.40 16.24 -17.67
N PHE A 62 -0.75 17.09 -16.70
CA PHE A 62 -2.13 17.31 -16.31
C PHE A 62 -2.91 17.98 -17.45
N PRO A 63 -4.11 17.48 -17.79
CA PRO A 63 -4.92 18.09 -18.84
C PRO A 63 -5.36 19.51 -18.43
N LEU A 64 -5.31 20.44 -19.39
CA LEU A 64 -5.82 21.80 -19.24
C LEU A 64 -7.27 21.87 -19.73
N TYR A 65 -8.18 22.23 -18.82
CA TYR A 65 -9.59 22.62 -19.06
C TYR A 65 -10.54 21.61 -19.73
N ASN A 66 -11.84 21.81 -19.46
CA ASN A 66 -13.01 21.26 -20.17
C ASN A 66 -13.01 19.74 -20.43
N VAL A 67 -12.62 18.98 -19.42
CA VAL A 67 -12.56 17.54 -19.49
C VAL A 67 -13.96 16.98 -19.21
N SER A 68 -14.53 16.22 -20.14
CA SER A 68 -15.76 15.45 -19.87
C SER A 68 -15.53 14.53 -18.66
N LYS A 69 -16.61 14.10 -17.99
CA LYS A 69 -16.49 13.15 -16.87
C LYS A 69 -15.64 11.94 -17.26
N ASP A 70 -15.86 11.40 -18.45
CA ASP A 70 -15.12 10.23 -18.96
C ASP A 70 -13.65 10.56 -19.14
N ALA A 71 -13.32 11.68 -19.80
CA ALA A 71 -11.93 12.08 -19.99
C ALA A 71 -11.23 12.45 -18.65
N TYR A 72 -11.98 12.90 -17.64
CA TYR A 72 -11.43 13.16 -16.30
C TYR A 72 -11.00 11.85 -15.65
N ILE A 73 -11.85 10.82 -15.76
CA ILE A 73 -11.58 9.48 -15.25
C ILE A 73 -10.43 8.83 -16.03
N ASP A 74 -10.45 8.89 -17.37
CA ASP A 74 -9.38 8.31 -18.21
C ASP A 74 -8.00 8.89 -17.87
N ASN A 75 -7.91 10.20 -17.64
CA ASN A 75 -6.66 10.84 -17.26
C ASN A 75 -6.23 10.45 -15.84
N MET A 76 -7.17 10.27 -14.90
CA MET A 76 -6.87 9.75 -13.57
C MET A 76 -6.38 8.31 -13.63
N GLU A 77 -7.01 7.45 -14.43
CA GLU A 77 -6.55 6.08 -14.66
C GLU A 77 -5.15 6.06 -15.26
N ARG A 78 -4.86 6.98 -16.19
CA ARG A 78 -3.52 7.12 -16.78
C ARG A 78 -2.48 7.51 -15.72
N LEU A 79 -2.80 8.43 -14.80
CA LEU A 79 -1.94 8.78 -13.67
C LEU A 79 -1.68 7.58 -12.77
N LEU A 80 -2.72 6.83 -12.40
CA LEU A 80 -2.60 5.64 -11.56
C LEU A 80 -1.79 4.54 -12.25
N LYS A 81 -1.91 4.41 -13.57
CA LYS A 81 -1.13 3.46 -14.37
C LYS A 81 0.37 3.73 -14.33
N GLU A 82 0.81 4.99 -14.28
CA GLU A 82 2.23 5.34 -14.11
C GLU A 82 2.79 4.80 -12.78
N TYR A 83 2.00 4.90 -11.71
CA TYR A 83 2.35 4.31 -10.42
C TYR A 83 2.35 2.77 -10.49
N ALA A 84 1.29 2.21 -11.09
CA ALA A 84 1.12 0.77 -11.23
C ALA A 84 2.32 0.13 -11.96
N GLN A 85 2.82 0.77 -13.02
CA GLN A 85 3.99 0.30 -13.77
C GLN A 85 5.27 0.32 -12.93
N LYS A 86 5.50 1.38 -12.15
CA LYS A 86 6.70 1.49 -11.28
C LYS A 86 6.72 0.48 -10.14
N GLU A 87 5.54 0.06 -9.68
CA GLU A 87 5.39 -0.88 -8.57
C GLU A 87 5.01 -2.31 -9.00
N SER A 88 4.93 -2.59 -10.31
CA SER A 88 4.46 -3.88 -10.84
C SER A 88 3.09 -4.29 -10.28
N LEU A 89 2.18 -3.32 -10.24
CA LEU A 89 0.78 -3.46 -9.85
C LEU A 89 -0.13 -3.31 -11.07
N VAL A 90 -1.37 -3.76 -10.92
CA VAL A 90 -2.49 -3.47 -11.81
C VAL A 90 -3.50 -2.68 -11.00
N ILE A 91 -3.88 -1.50 -11.47
CA ILE A 91 -4.80 -0.60 -10.78
C ILE A 91 -5.96 -0.30 -11.74
N ASP A 92 -7.16 -0.66 -11.32
CA ASP A 92 -8.40 -0.44 -12.06
C ASP A 92 -9.35 0.45 -11.25
N LEU A 93 -9.99 1.43 -11.91
CA LEU A 93 -10.97 2.29 -11.27
C LEU A 93 -12.39 1.83 -11.65
N ILE A 94 -13.12 1.26 -10.70
CA ILE A 94 -14.38 0.58 -10.99
C ILE A 94 -15.56 1.41 -10.47
N PRO A 95 -16.53 1.79 -11.33
CA PRO A 95 -17.76 2.46 -10.89
C PRO A 95 -18.53 1.63 -9.86
N PHE A 96 -19.03 2.26 -8.80
CA PHE A 96 -19.69 1.56 -7.68
C PHE A 96 -20.98 2.27 -7.18
N GLY A 97 -21.59 3.12 -8.01
CA GLY A 97 -22.73 3.95 -7.61
C GLY A 97 -24.08 3.24 -7.64
N THR A 98 -24.34 2.52 -8.72
CA THR A 98 -25.62 1.87 -8.95
C THR A 98 -25.66 0.49 -8.30
N LYS A 99 -26.86 -0.01 -7.98
CA LYS A 99 -27.03 -1.39 -7.50
C LYS A 99 -26.48 -2.41 -8.51
N LYS A 100 -26.62 -2.15 -9.81
CA LYS A 100 -26.15 -3.02 -10.88
C LYS A 100 -24.63 -3.14 -10.90
N GLU A 101 -23.91 -2.01 -10.87
CA GLU A 101 -22.45 -2.00 -10.82
C GLU A 101 -21.93 -2.66 -9.55
N ARG A 102 -22.56 -2.40 -8.40
CA ARG A 102 -22.19 -3.02 -7.14
C ARG A 102 -22.32 -4.53 -7.16
N GLU A 103 -23.45 -5.05 -7.61
CA GLU A 103 -23.63 -6.51 -7.70
C GLU A 103 -22.67 -7.12 -8.73
N ALA A 104 -22.50 -6.49 -9.90
CA ALA A 104 -21.57 -6.96 -10.92
C ALA A 104 -20.13 -7.04 -10.40
N PHE A 105 -19.66 -6.02 -9.68
CA PHE A 105 -18.34 -6.04 -9.03
C PHE A 105 -18.27 -7.09 -7.91
N LEU A 106 -19.29 -7.17 -7.07
CA LEU A 106 -19.28 -8.13 -5.95
C LEU A 106 -19.33 -9.59 -6.42
N ASP A 107 -19.91 -9.86 -7.59
CA ASP A 107 -19.94 -11.20 -8.19
C ASP A 107 -18.54 -11.66 -8.65
N THR A 108 -17.64 -10.74 -9.01
CA THR A 108 -16.25 -11.09 -9.36
C THR A 108 -15.41 -11.49 -8.14
N MET A 109 -15.85 -11.15 -6.93
CA MET A 109 -15.12 -11.39 -5.67
C MET A 109 -15.27 -12.82 -5.13
N GLY A 110 -16.12 -13.65 -5.75
CA GLY A 110 -16.31 -15.05 -5.37
C GLY A 110 -16.62 -15.23 -3.88
N THR A 111 -15.80 -16.02 -3.19
CA THR A 111 -16.00 -16.36 -1.76
C THR A 111 -15.82 -15.18 -0.81
N ASN A 112 -15.15 -14.10 -1.23
CA ASN A 112 -14.95 -12.90 -0.42
C ASN A 112 -16.12 -11.90 -0.53
N LYS A 113 -17.13 -12.17 -1.37
CA LYS A 113 -18.25 -11.27 -1.69
C LYS A 113 -18.85 -10.58 -0.47
N ASP A 114 -19.25 -11.34 0.55
CA ASP A 114 -19.93 -10.77 1.73
C ASP A 114 -19.00 -9.91 2.59
N LYS A 115 -17.73 -10.30 2.68
CA LYS A 115 -16.71 -9.55 3.43
C LYS A 115 -16.41 -8.24 2.71
N VAL A 116 -16.12 -8.29 1.41
CA VAL A 116 -15.87 -7.10 0.57
C VAL A 116 -17.08 -6.15 0.63
N ARG A 117 -18.30 -6.68 0.47
CA ARG A 117 -19.53 -5.89 0.58
C ARG A 117 -19.63 -5.15 1.91
N ARG A 118 -19.31 -5.82 3.02
CA ARG A 118 -19.35 -5.20 4.36
C ARG A 118 -18.29 -4.10 4.49
N PHE A 119 -17.06 -4.32 4.02
CA PHE A 119 -15.99 -3.33 4.13
C PHE A 119 -16.28 -2.08 3.28
N LEU A 120 -16.61 -2.26 2.00
CA LEU A 120 -16.88 -1.16 1.09
C LEU A 120 -18.10 -0.33 1.50
N ARG A 121 -19.13 -0.95 2.11
CA ARG A 121 -20.30 -0.22 2.62
C ARG A 121 -19.95 0.80 3.70
N HIS A 122 -18.91 0.56 4.49
CA HIS A 122 -18.45 1.49 5.54
C HIS A 122 -17.31 2.39 5.05
N LYS A 123 -17.07 2.46 3.73
CA LYS A 123 -15.93 3.17 3.12
C LYS A 123 -14.58 2.71 3.69
N ASN A 124 -14.47 1.44 4.11
CA ASN A 124 -13.22 0.85 4.57
C ASN A 124 -12.49 0.15 3.43
N SER A 125 -11.15 0.20 3.44
CA SER A 125 -10.31 -0.58 2.54
C SER A 125 -10.35 -2.07 2.88
N PHE A 126 -10.19 -2.91 1.87
CA PHE A 126 -10.12 -4.35 2.02
C PHE A 126 -8.84 -4.86 1.36
N THR A 127 -8.02 -5.60 2.10
CA THR A 127 -6.81 -6.23 1.55
C THR A 127 -6.85 -7.72 1.81
N SER A 128 -6.57 -8.51 0.78
CA SER A 128 -6.42 -9.96 0.84
C SER A 128 -5.04 -10.34 0.30
N SER A 129 -4.13 -10.72 1.20
CA SER A 129 -2.82 -11.25 0.81
C SER A 129 -2.90 -12.59 0.10
N LYS A 130 -4.01 -13.33 0.25
CA LYS A 130 -4.22 -14.61 -0.42
C LYS A 130 -4.56 -14.43 -1.89
N ASP A 131 -5.35 -13.40 -2.19
CA ASP A 131 -5.86 -13.14 -3.53
C ASP A 131 -5.06 -12.03 -4.23
N ASN A 132 -3.94 -11.58 -3.63
CA ASN A 132 -3.12 -10.48 -4.10
C ASN A 132 -3.94 -9.25 -4.51
N LEU A 133 -4.94 -8.92 -3.68
CA LEU A 133 -5.99 -7.95 -3.98
C LEU A 133 -6.09 -6.92 -2.87
N ALA A 134 -6.17 -5.64 -3.22
CA ALA A 134 -6.60 -4.58 -2.34
C ALA A 134 -7.69 -3.73 -3.00
N LEU A 135 -8.65 -3.27 -2.21
CA LEU A 135 -9.80 -2.49 -2.66
C LEU A 135 -9.90 -1.23 -1.80
N TYR A 136 -9.94 -0.08 -2.45
CA TYR A 136 -10.03 1.21 -1.79
C TYR A 136 -11.27 1.97 -2.30
N PRO A 137 -12.27 2.24 -1.45
CA PRO A 137 -13.45 3.00 -1.85
C PRO A 137 -13.12 4.50 -1.94
N PHE A 138 -13.49 5.12 -3.06
CA PHE A 138 -13.32 6.55 -3.32
C PHE A 138 -14.61 7.19 -3.80
N GLU A 139 -14.69 8.50 -3.68
CA GLU A 139 -15.74 9.33 -4.25
C GLU A 139 -15.07 10.36 -5.14
N ILE A 140 -15.35 10.29 -6.45
CA ILE A 140 -14.70 11.09 -7.49
C ILE A 140 -15.80 11.78 -8.26
N LEU A 141 -15.77 13.12 -8.30
CA LEU A 141 -16.83 13.95 -8.91
C LEU A 141 -18.23 13.55 -8.39
N ASP A 142 -18.37 13.44 -7.06
CA ASP A 142 -19.61 13.03 -6.36
C ASP A 142 -20.17 11.66 -6.79
N TYR A 143 -19.35 10.83 -7.41
CA TYR A 143 -19.72 9.49 -7.84
C TYR A 143 -18.80 8.46 -7.17
N PRO A 144 -19.34 7.39 -6.57
CA PRO A 144 -18.52 6.42 -5.86
C PRO A 144 -17.83 5.43 -6.82
N TYR A 145 -16.55 5.19 -6.56
CA TYR A 145 -15.69 4.26 -7.25
C TYR A 145 -14.99 3.33 -6.25
N VAL A 146 -14.51 2.19 -6.73
CA VAL A 146 -13.60 1.31 -6.02
C VAL A 146 -12.32 1.23 -6.84
N VAL A 147 -11.20 1.67 -6.25
CA VAL A 147 -9.88 1.41 -6.81
C VAL A 147 -9.50 -0.01 -6.45
N GLN A 148 -9.43 -0.86 -7.45
CA GLN A 148 -8.97 -2.24 -7.33
C GLN A 148 -7.49 -2.30 -7.65
N VAL A 149 -6.71 -2.84 -6.73
CA VAL A 149 -5.26 -3.04 -6.88
C VAL A 149 -4.99 -4.53 -6.85
N GLN A 150 -4.27 -5.01 -7.86
CA GLN A 150 -3.83 -6.39 -7.98
C GLN A 150 -2.34 -6.44 -8.27
N THR A 151 -1.70 -7.58 -8.00
CA THR A 151 -0.37 -7.87 -8.52
C THR A 151 -0.33 -9.26 -9.14
N THR A 152 0.42 -9.39 -10.22
CA THR A 152 0.68 -10.66 -10.90
C THR A 152 1.93 -11.36 -10.39
N ASP A 153 2.70 -10.73 -9.49
CA ASP A 153 3.89 -11.30 -8.86
C ASP A 153 3.56 -11.79 -7.44
N ASP A 154 3.59 -13.11 -7.25
CA ASP A 154 3.32 -13.76 -5.96
C ASP A 154 4.31 -13.37 -4.85
N LYS A 155 5.45 -12.78 -5.20
CA LYS A 155 6.45 -12.29 -4.22
C LYS A 155 6.15 -10.87 -3.75
N LEU A 156 5.32 -10.15 -4.48
CA LEU A 156 5.00 -8.75 -4.21
C LEU A 156 3.74 -8.69 -3.35
N LYS A 157 3.81 -7.97 -2.23
CA LYS A 157 2.67 -7.77 -1.35
C LYS A 157 2.17 -6.35 -1.52
N ILE A 158 0.86 -6.23 -1.70
CA ILE A 158 0.17 -4.94 -1.62
C ILE A 158 0.15 -4.53 -0.15
N THR A 159 0.72 -3.38 0.16
CA THR A 159 0.85 -2.83 1.51
C THR A 159 -0.02 -1.57 1.67
N GLU A 160 -0.16 -1.11 2.90
CA GLU A 160 -0.87 0.15 3.19
C GLU A 160 -0.21 1.35 2.50
N ASP A 161 1.11 1.32 2.29
CA ASP A 161 1.84 2.35 1.56
C ASP A 161 1.38 2.50 0.11
N ASP A 162 0.99 1.40 -0.55
CA ASP A 162 0.43 1.47 -1.91
C ASP A 162 -0.90 2.23 -1.89
N GLY A 163 -1.76 1.92 -0.90
CA GLY A 163 -3.00 2.64 -0.67
C GLY A 163 -2.79 4.13 -0.40
N ASN A 164 -1.78 4.48 0.41
CA ASN A 164 -1.43 5.86 0.72
C ASN A 164 -0.90 6.61 -0.51
N ALA A 165 -0.05 5.97 -1.32
CA ALA A 165 0.45 6.53 -2.56
C ALA A 165 -0.68 6.79 -3.56
N ILE A 166 -1.55 5.81 -3.78
CA ILE A 166 -2.74 5.92 -4.65
C ILE A 166 -3.66 7.05 -4.16
N THR A 167 -3.94 7.10 -2.86
CA THR A 167 -4.76 8.15 -2.25
C THR A 167 -4.15 9.53 -2.52
N THR A 168 -2.84 9.66 -2.33
CA THR A 168 -2.12 10.91 -2.57
C THR A 168 -2.20 11.33 -4.04
N LEU A 169 -2.02 10.40 -4.98
CA LEU A 169 -2.12 10.68 -6.41
C LEU A 169 -3.53 11.14 -6.81
N ILE A 170 -4.57 10.47 -6.32
CA ILE A 170 -5.97 10.84 -6.60
C ILE A 170 -6.26 12.24 -6.05
N ILE A 171 -5.91 12.52 -4.79
CA ILE A 171 -6.15 13.83 -4.18
C ILE A 171 -5.37 14.92 -4.92
N ALA A 172 -4.09 14.68 -5.23
CA ALA A 172 -3.26 15.64 -5.97
C ALA A 172 -3.85 15.94 -7.35
N TYR A 173 -4.34 14.92 -8.05
CA TYR A 173 -5.04 15.11 -9.33
C TYR A 173 -6.32 15.92 -9.17
N CYS A 174 -7.15 15.59 -8.18
CA CYS A 174 -8.37 16.34 -7.88
C CYS A 174 -8.08 17.82 -7.63
N LEU A 175 -7.04 18.13 -6.86
CA LEU A 175 -6.64 19.51 -6.54
C LEU A 175 -6.06 20.23 -7.76
N ALA A 176 -5.15 19.60 -8.50
CA ALA A 176 -4.53 20.20 -9.68
C ALA A 176 -5.57 20.59 -10.74
N ILE A 177 -6.59 19.76 -10.95
CA ILE A 177 -7.67 20.07 -11.90
C ILE A 177 -8.67 21.09 -11.34
N TYR A 178 -8.92 21.08 -10.02
CA TYR A 178 -9.79 22.05 -9.38
C TYR A 178 -9.23 23.48 -9.47
N ASP A 179 -7.94 23.67 -9.18
CA ASP A 179 -7.29 24.98 -9.22
C ASP A 179 -7.31 25.57 -10.64
N VAL A 180 -7.03 24.73 -11.65
CA VAL A 180 -7.14 25.12 -13.06
C VAL A 180 -8.56 25.61 -13.38
N LYS A 181 -9.60 24.87 -12.95
CA LYS A 181 -10.99 25.27 -13.21
C LYS A 181 -11.33 26.66 -12.63
N LYS A 182 -10.85 26.94 -11.40
CA LYS A 182 -11.11 28.21 -10.71
C LYS A 182 -10.43 29.39 -11.42
N GLU A 183 -9.22 29.20 -11.94
CA GLU A 183 -8.49 30.27 -12.65
C GLU A 183 -9.17 30.68 -13.97
N ALA A 184 -9.73 29.74 -14.74
CA ALA A 184 -10.52 30.10 -15.93
C ALA A 184 -11.80 30.86 -15.59
N GLU A 185 -12.53 30.43 -14.55
CA GLU A 185 -13.77 31.11 -14.15
C GLU A 185 -13.50 32.56 -13.68
N SER A 186 -12.30 32.85 -13.17
CA SER A 186 -11.88 34.21 -12.79
C SER A 186 -11.29 35.04 -13.94
N GLY A 187 -10.87 34.42 -15.05
CA GLY A 187 -10.29 35.09 -16.22
C GLY A 187 -11.33 35.55 -17.25
N ASP A 188 -12.56 35.06 -17.15
CA ASP A 188 -13.68 35.44 -18.02
C ASP A 188 -14.49 36.65 -17.47
N GLU A 189 -14.10 37.23 -16.33
CA GLU A 189 -14.73 38.42 -15.72
C GLU A 189 -14.00 39.76 -16.00
N GLU A 190 -13.01 39.82 -16.90
CA GLU A 190 -12.34 41.08 -17.33
C GLU A 190 -12.77 41.59 -18.72
#